data_AF-A0A2V8CHA1-F1
#
_entry.id   AF-A0A2V8CHA1-F1
#
_cell.length_a   1.000
_cell.length_b   1.000
_cell.length_c   1.000
_cell.angle_alpha   90.00
_cell.angle_beta   90.00
_cell.angle_gamma   90.00
#
_symmetry.space_group_name_H-M   'P 1'
#
loop_
_entity.id
_entity.type
_entity.pdbx_description
1 polymer ?
#
loop_
_entity_poly.entity_id
_entity_poly.type
_entity_poly.pdbx_seq_one_letter_code
_entity_poly.pdbx_strand_id
1 'polypeptide(L)'
;MLSLDETPAQIMRNGRTIGIDLEPDIARGVVRVQYDSPQEIEIDRHFAQIERVVEEFKPKRVVIDSLSTYGSTLGSSKRIFRDFFHALVALMKEHQIAAVYNHENPEILGMSSMAGEYAMSSLVDNILLLNWVELSDEFRLAITVAKMRANATKRVTRECEVVDGEGMRVLPRQIPPAALPFSAYYGLVSRSPERHASRAPVQE
;
A
#
# COMPACT_ATOMS: atom_id res chain seq x y z
N MET A 1 -11.47 10.99 0.59
CA MET A 1 -10.97 9.89 1.44
C MET A 1 -12.18 9.23 2.07
N LEU A 2 -12.28 7.92 1.91
CA LEU A 2 -13.24 7.08 2.60
C LEU A 2 -12.46 6.30 3.65
N SER A 3 -12.73 6.56 4.92
CA SER A 3 -12.11 5.84 6.03
C SER A 3 -13.12 4.91 6.72
N LEU A 4 -12.62 3.76 7.15
CA LEU A 4 -13.31 2.76 7.94
C LEU A 4 -12.72 2.66 9.35
N ASP A 5 -11.51 3.19 9.54
CA ASP A 5 -10.72 3.01 10.75
C ASP A 5 -10.68 4.27 11.62
N GLU A 6 -10.63 5.46 11.00
CA GLU A 6 -10.48 6.73 11.72
C GLU A 6 -11.55 7.74 11.36
N THR A 7 -12.05 8.46 12.37
CA THR A 7 -13.02 9.54 12.17
C THR A 7 -12.37 10.75 11.48
N PRO A 8 -13.15 11.63 10.81
CA PRO A 8 -12.59 12.81 10.15
C PRO A 8 -11.81 13.72 11.09
N ALA A 9 -12.25 13.83 12.35
CA ALA A 9 -11.56 14.61 13.38
C ALA A 9 -10.18 14.02 13.72
N GLN A 10 -10.05 12.71 13.82
CA GLN A 10 -8.76 12.04 14.04
C GLN A 10 -7.84 12.22 12.83
N ILE A 11 -8.35 12.01 11.62
CA ILE A 11 -7.59 12.21 10.37
C ILE A 11 -7.05 13.64 10.26
N MET A 12 -7.89 14.65 10.53
CA MET A 12 -7.44 16.06 10.51
C MET A 12 -6.39 16.34 11.58
N ARG A 13 -6.57 15.82 12.80
CA ARG A 13 -5.59 15.99 13.89
C ARG A 13 -4.25 15.33 13.53
N ASN A 14 -4.26 14.09 13.08
CA ASN A 14 -3.05 13.34 12.73
C ASN A 14 -2.39 13.93 11.47
N GLY A 15 -3.17 14.43 10.51
CA GLY A 15 -2.64 15.16 9.35
C GLY A 15 -1.82 16.38 9.78
N ARG A 16 -2.31 17.15 10.76
CA ARG A 16 -1.61 18.34 11.26
C ARG A 16 -0.27 18.02 11.91
N THR A 17 -0.13 16.89 12.59
CA THR A 17 1.16 16.51 13.21
C THR A 17 2.24 16.28 12.17
N ILE A 18 1.86 15.86 10.95
CA ILE A 18 2.76 15.65 9.82
C ILE A 18 2.76 16.81 8.81
N GLY A 19 2.22 17.97 9.18
CA GLY A 19 2.26 19.18 8.35
C GLY A 19 1.18 19.27 7.26
N ILE A 20 0.15 18.42 7.30
CA ILE A 20 -0.96 18.42 6.35
C ILE A 20 -2.22 18.99 7.01
N ASP A 21 -2.58 20.22 6.67
CA ASP A 21 -3.84 20.82 7.12
C ASP A 21 -4.94 20.66 6.06
N LEU A 22 -5.86 19.72 6.32
CA LEU A 22 -6.97 19.40 5.41
C LEU A 22 -8.16 20.35 5.55
N GLU A 23 -8.27 21.09 6.65
CA GLU A 23 -9.45 21.91 6.95
C GLU A 23 -9.74 22.97 5.87
N PRO A 24 -8.74 23.72 5.35
CA PRO A 24 -8.97 24.68 4.26
C PRO A 24 -9.46 24.02 2.97
N ASP A 25 -8.96 22.82 2.67
CA ASP A 25 -9.34 22.06 1.47
C ASP A 25 -10.75 21.46 1.57
N ILE A 26 -11.14 21.04 2.76
CA ILE A 26 -12.50 20.60 3.06
C ILE A 26 -13.48 21.78 2.97
N ALA A 27 -13.14 22.93 3.56
CA ALA A 27 -13.96 24.13 3.51
C ALA A 27 -14.16 24.65 2.08
N ARG A 28 -13.15 24.50 1.21
CA ARG A 28 -13.25 24.82 -0.23
C ARG A 28 -14.02 23.78 -1.05
N GLY A 29 -14.37 22.63 -0.47
CA GLY A 29 -15.02 21.52 -1.17
C GLY A 29 -14.13 20.81 -2.17
N VAL A 30 -12.80 20.95 -2.09
CA VAL A 30 -11.85 20.21 -2.95
C VAL A 30 -11.41 18.87 -2.35
N VAL A 31 -11.55 18.74 -1.04
CA VAL A 31 -11.35 17.47 -0.31
C VAL A 31 -12.64 17.10 0.40
N ARG A 32 -13.01 15.82 0.30
CA ARG A 32 -14.10 15.22 1.07
C ARG A 32 -13.52 14.07 1.89
N VAL A 33 -13.75 14.10 3.20
CA VAL A 33 -13.41 13.00 4.11
C VAL A 33 -14.72 12.42 4.64
N GLN A 34 -14.92 11.12 4.43
CA GLN A 34 -16.07 10.37 4.91
C GLN A 34 -15.57 9.24 5.78
N TYR A 35 -16.26 9.00 6.89
CA TYR A 35 -16.03 7.88 7.78
C TYR A 35 -17.29 7.03 7.83
N ASP A 36 -17.15 5.75 7.51
CA ASP A 36 -18.23 4.78 7.59
C ASP A 36 -17.84 3.69 8.59
N SER A 37 -18.65 3.52 9.63
CA SER A 37 -18.39 2.53 10.69
C SER A 37 -18.46 1.13 10.11
N PRO A 38 -17.43 0.27 10.28
CA PRO A 38 -17.42 -1.08 9.75
C PRO A 38 -18.60 -1.94 10.21
N GLN A 39 -19.12 -1.67 11.42
CA GLN A 39 -20.24 -2.40 12.02
C GLN A 39 -21.58 -2.12 11.32
N GLU A 40 -21.67 -1.04 10.55
CA GLU A 40 -22.90 -0.60 9.89
C GLU A 40 -22.91 -0.91 8.39
N ILE A 41 -21.87 -1.58 7.88
CA ILE A 41 -21.68 -1.83 6.46
C ILE A 41 -22.60 -2.96 6.00
N GLU A 42 -23.63 -2.59 5.26
CA GLU A 42 -24.31 -3.46 4.30
C GLU A 42 -23.68 -3.17 2.92
N ILE A 43 -23.10 -4.19 2.29
CA ILE A 43 -22.17 -4.05 1.16
C ILE A 43 -22.83 -3.39 -0.04
N ASP A 44 -24.07 -3.78 -0.37
CA ASP A 44 -24.73 -3.29 -1.59
C ASP A 44 -25.12 -1.82 -1.42
N ARG A 45 -25.67 -1.47 -0.25
CA ARG A 45 -25.93 -0.08 0.13
C ARG A 45 -24.65 0.74 0.16
N HIS A 46 -23.58 0.19 0.72
CA HIS A 46 -22.30 0.86 0.85
C HIS A 46 -21.67 1.13 -0.52
N PHE A 47 -21.72 0.16 -1.43
CA PHE A 47 -21.30 0.35 -2.82
C PHE A 47 -22.09 1.46 -3.51
N ALA A 48 -23.43 1.44 -3.38
CA ALA A 48 -24.28 2.48 -3.95
C ALA A 48 -24.02 3.87 -3.36
N GLN A 49 -23.63 3.95 -2.08
CA GLN A 49 -23.20 5.22 -1.47
C GLN A 49 -21.89 5.73 -2.07
N ILE A 50 -20.91 4.85 -2.27
CA ILE A 50 -19.63 5.20 -2.90
C ILE A 50 -19.86 5.66 -4.35
N GLU A 51 -20.70 4.96 -5.11
CA GLU A 51 -21.09 5.33 -6.47
C GLU A 51 -21.67 6.74 -6.53
N ARG A 52 -22.68 7.05 -5.69
CA ARG A 52 -23.25 8.40 -5.59
C ARG A 52 -22.21 9.45 -5.26
N VAL A 53 -21.31 9.17 -4.31
CA VAL A 53 -20.23 10.12 -3.97
C VAL A 53 -19.31 10.35 -5.17
N VAL A 54 -18.96 9.32 -5.92
CA VAL A 54 -18.15 9.43 -7.14
C VAL A 54 -18.87 10.28 -8.20
N GLU A 55 -20.16 10.05 -8.42
CA GLU A 55 -20.95 10.78 -9.42
C GLU A 55 -21.16 12.26 -9.06
N GLU A 56 -21.44 12.55 -7.79
CA GLU A 56 -21.72 13.89 -7.29
C GLU A 56 -20.43 14.71 -7.14
N PHE A 57 -19.41 14.14 -6.49
CA PHE A 57 -18.17 14.84 -6.16
C PHE A 57 -17.15 14.85 -7.31
N LYS A 58 -17.24 13.86 -8.23
CA LYS A 58 -16.33 13.70 -9.38
C LYS A 58 -14.84 13.79 -9.01
N PRO A 59 -14.37 12.99 -8.03
CA PRO A 59 -13.00 13.07 -7.56
C PRO A 59 -12.01 12.69 -8.65
N LYS A 60 -10.86 13.39 -8.72
CA LYS A 60 -9.72 12.93 -9.53
C LYS A 60 -8.90 11.84 -8.81
N ARG A 61 -9.01 11.78 -7.49
CA ARG A 61 -8.25 10.88 -6.61
C ARG A 61 -9.12 10.40 -5.47
N VAL A 62 -9.02 9.12 -5.14
CA VAL A 62 -9.72 8.51 -4.00
C VAL A 62 -8.71 7.73 -3.17
N VAL A 63 -8.84 7.82 -1.85
CA VAL A 63 -8.14 6.98 -0.89
C VAL A 63 -9.20 6.21 -0.12
N ILE A 64 -9.07 4.89 -0.05
CA ILE A 64 -9.92 3.98 0.73
C ILE A 64 -9.07 3.35 1.82
N ASP A 65 -9.45 3.60 3.07
CA ASP A 65 -8.65 3.29 4.25
C ASP A 65 -9.46 2.64 5.37
N SER A 66 -9.48 1.32 5.58
CA SER A 66 -8.66 0.30 4.91
C SER A 66 -9.46 -0.82 4.25
N LEU A 67 -8.85 -1.47 3.25
CA LEU A 67 -9.31 -2.74 2.69
C LEU A 67 -9.26 -3.87 3.71
N SER A 68 -8.38 -3.79 4.70
CA SER A 68 -8.27 -4.80 5.76
C SER A 68 -9.54 -4.86 6.58
N THR A 69 -10.16 -3.71 6.85
CA THR A 69 -11.41 -3.61 7.59
C THR A 69 -12.61 -4.16 6.81
N TYR A 70 -12.67 -3.99 5.49
CA TYR A 70 -13.64 -4.76 4.70
C TYR A 70 -13.37 -6.27 4.77
N GLY A 71 -12.10 -6.70 4.68
CA GLY A 71 -11.73 -8.11 4.73
C GLY A 71 -12.13 -8.80 6.04
N SER A 72 -12.00 -8.11 7.17
CA SER A 72 -12.36 -8.62 8.50
C SER A 72 -13.87 -8.57 8.75
N THR A 73 -14.56 -7.48 8.38
CA THR A 73 -16.01 -7.34 8.54
C THR A 73 -16.78 -8.34 7.68
N LEU A 74 -16.30 -8.62 6.46
CA LEU A 74 -16.93 -9.56 5.52
C LEU A 74 -16.52 -11.03 5.75
N GLY A 75 -15.94 -11.32 6.93
CA GLY A 75 -15.12 -12.48 7.29
C GLY A 75 -15.68 -13.89 7.03
N SER A 76 -16.93 -14.05 6.60
CA SER A 76 -17.52 -15.35 6.24
C SER A 76 -17.48 -15.67 4.74
N SER A 77 -17.20 -14.71 3.85
CA SER A 77 -17.13 -14.97 2.41
C SER A 77 -16.00 -14.19 1.72
N LYS A 78 -14.83 -14.85 1.59
CA LYS A 78 -13.69 -14.35 0.80
C LYS A 78 -14.09 -13.95 -0.63
N ARG A 79 -15.12 -14.61 -1.18
CA ARG A 79 -15.68 -14.30 -2.51
C ARG A 79 -16.39 -12.95 -2.52
N ILE A 80 -17.27 -12.69 -1.55
CA ILE A 80 -18.04 -11.44 -1.48
C ILE A 80 -17.09 -10.24 -1.39
N PHE A 81 -16.08 -10.30 -0.50
CA PHE A 81 -15.07 -9.24 -0.41
C PHE A 81 -14.36 -9.02 -1.76
N ARG A 82 -13.95 -10.10 -2.43
CA ARG A 82 -13.24 -10.02 -3.71
C ARG A 82 -14.12 -9.43 -4.81
N ASP A 83 -15.39 -9.81 -4.86
CA ASP A 83 -16.34 -9.33 -5.86
C ASP A 83 -16.67 -7.85 -5.62
N PHE A 84 -16.85 -7.44 -4.36
CA PHE A 84 -16.98 -6.03 -3.96
C PHE A 84 -15.73 -5.21 -4.33
N PHE A 85 -14.53 -5.72 -4.01
CA PHE A 85 -13.30 -5.02 -4.36
C PHE A 85 -13.10 -4.91 -5.88
N HIS A 86 -13.44 -5.96 -6.64
CA HIS A 86 -13.45 -5.90 -8.10
C HIS A 86 -14.42 -4.81 -8.60
N ALA A 87 -15.62 -4.71 -8.04
CA ALA A 87 -16.59 -3.67 -8.40
C ALA A 87 -16.05 -2.26 -8.09
N LEU A 88 -15.41 -2.06 -6.92
CA LEU A 88 -14.76 -0.79 -6.59
C LEU A 88 -13.66 -0.42 -7.59
N VAL A 89 -12.79 -1.36 -7.95
CA VAL A 89 -11.74 -1.12 -8.94
C VAL A 89 -12.34 -0.78 -10.30
N ALA A 90 -13.41 -1.47 -10.72
CA ALA A 90 -14.11 -1.20 -11.96
C ALA A 90 -14.71 0.22 -11.98
N LEU A 91 -15.44 0.61 -10.92
CA LEU A 91 -16.02 1.95 -10.77
C LEU A 91 -14.94 3.04 -10.87
N MET A 92 -13.83 2.90 -10.14
CA MET A 92 -12.76 3.89 -10.18
C MET A 92 -12.11 3.98 -11.57
N LYS A 93 -11.94 2.84 -12.26
CA LYS A 93 -11.40 2.81 -13.63
C LYS A 93 -12.37 3.42 -14.64
N GLU A 94 -13.66 3.13 -14.55
CA GLU A 94 -14.69 3.69 -15.43
C GLU A 94 -14.69 5.23 -15.37
N HIS A 95 -14.60 5.79 -14.16
CA HIS A 95 -14.55 7.24 -13.95
C HIS A 95 -13.14 7.86 -14.07
N GLN A 96 -12.13 7.08 -14.49
CA GLN A 96 -10.73 7.53 -14.66
C GLN A 96 -10.12 8.14 -13.38
N ILE A 97 -10.46 7.55 -12.22
CA ILE A 97 -10.05 8.01 -10.89
C ILE A 97 -8.77 7.29 -10.48
N ALA A 98 -7.77 8.04 -10.01
CA ALA A 98 -6.60 7.44 -9.37
C ALA A 98 -6.95 7.03 -7.93
N ALA A 99 -7.18 5.73 -7.72
CA ALA A 99 -7.52 5.17 -6.42
C ALA A 99 -6.31 4.57 -5.71
N VAL A 100 -6.18 4.88 -4.42
CA VAL A 100 -5.24 4.27 -3.48
C VAL A 100 -6.05 3.49 -2.45
N TYR A 101 -5.64 2.25 -2.22
CA TYR A 101 -6.29 1.37 -1.27
C TYR A 101 -5.28 0.92 -0.23
N ASN A 102 -5.55 1.23 1.05
CA ASN A 102 -4.68 0.79 2.12
C ASN A 102 -5.04 -0.65 2.52
N HIS A 103 -4.05 -1.51 2.61
CA HIS A 103 -4.22 -2.87 3.08
C HIS A 103 -3.11 -3.18 4.07
N GLU A 104 -3.50 -3.38 5.32
CA GLU A 104 -2.63 -3.83 6.38
C GLU A 104 -2.38 -5.33 6.26
N ASN A 105 -1.10 -5.69 6.37
CA ASN A 105 -0.70 -7.08 6.45
C ASN A 105 -0.52 -7.48 7.92
N PRO A 106 -1.12 -8.59 8.39
CA PRO A 106 -0.95 -9.03 9.77
C PRO A 106 0.48 -9.47 10.09
N GLU A 107 1.30 -9.81 9.10
CA GLU A 107 2.71 -10.16 9.31
C GLU A 107 3.59 -8.90 9.36
N ILE A 108 3.98 -8.51 10.58
CA ILE A 108 4.85 -7.34 10.86
C ILE A 108 6.28 -7.56 10.31
N LEU A 109 6.76 -8.80 10.30
CA LEU A 109 8.12 -9.19 9.91
C LEU A 109 8.06 -10.36 8.91
N GLY A 110 7.95 -10.05 7.62
CA GLY A 110 7.96 -11.09 6.60
C GLY A 110 7.59 -10.57 5.21
N MET A 111 8.03 -11.31 4.18
CA MET A 111 7.34 -11.27 2.90
C MET A 111 6.11 -12.15 3.01
N SER A 112 5.06 -11.59 3.63
CA SER A 112 3.71 -12.11 3.47
C SER A 112 3.42 -12.21 1.98
N SER A 113 2.73 -13.29 1.58
CA SER A 113 2.48 -13.56 0.17
C SER A 113 1.97 -12.29 -0.51
N MET A 114 2.64 -11.83 -1.58
CA MET A 114 2.21 -10.63 -2.33
C MET A 114 0.76 -10.72 -2.82
N ALA A 115 0.16 -11.92 -2.77
CA ALA A 115 -1.23 -12.19 -3.09
C ALA A 115 -2.20 -11.91 -1.92
N GLY A 116 -1.75 -11.87 -0.67
CA GLY A 116 -2.59 -11.94 0.52
C GLY A 116 -3.49 -13.18 0.50
N GLU A 117 -4.31 -13.37 1.52
CA GLU A 117 -5.29 -14.47 1.52
C GLU A 117 -6.38 -14.33 0.45
N TYR A 118 -6.51 -13.16 -0.17
CA TYR A 118 -7.65 -12.78 -1.03
C TYR A 118 -7.29 -12.59 -2.51
N ALA A 119 -6.05 -12.89 -2.93
CA ALA A 119 -5.57 -12.70 -4.31
C ALA A 119 -5.76 -11.28 -4.87
N MET A 120 -5.74 -10.26 -3.98
CA MET A 120 -6.04 -8.86 -4.32
C MET A 120 -5.06 -8.28 -5.34
N SER A 121 -3.83 -8.81 -5.37
CA SER A 121 -2.76 -8.38 -6.26
C SER A 121 -3.11 -8.49 -7.74
N SER A 122 -4.08 -9.34 -8.12
CA SER A 122 -4.53 -9.50 -9.51
C SER A 122 -5.42 -8.34 -9.99
N LEU A 123 -6.17 -7.73 -9.07
CA LEU A 123 -7.16 -6.68 -9.35
C LEU A 123 -6.53 -5.31 -9.52
N VAL A 124 -5.47 -5.03 -8.75
CA VAL A 124 -4.76 -3.75 -8.79
C VAL A 124 -3.66 -3.71 -9.85
N ASP A 125 -3.41 -2.53 -10.40
CA ASP A 125 -2.37 -2.31 -11.39
C ASP A 125 -0.99 -2.13 -10.74
N ASN A 126 -0.96 -1.49 -9.56
CA ASN A 126 0.26 -1.12 -8.84
C ASN A 126 0.19 -1.62 -7.39
N ILE A 127 1.34 -2.00 -6.84
CA ILE A 127 1.48 -2.41 -5.44
C ILE A 127 2.70 -1.72 -4.85
N LEU A 128 2.46 -0.92 -3.82
CA LEU A 128 3.47 -0.34 -2.94
C LEU A 128 3.50 -1.15 -1.65
N LEU A 129 4.68 -1.61 -1.26
CA LEU A 129 4.89 -2.30 0.01
C LEU A 129 5.59 -1.33 0.97
N LEU A 130 5.00 -1.17 2.16
CA LEU A 130 5.62 -0.50 3.31
C LEU A 130 5.96 -1.58 4.33
N ASN A 131 7.24 -1.73 4.66
CA ASN A 131 7.71 -2.77 5.58
C ASN A 131 8.65 -2.16 6.62
N TRP A 132 8.63 -2.72 7.82
CA TRP A 132 9.67 -2.50 8.82
C TRP A 132 10.85 -3.42 8.54
N VAL A 133 12.05 -2.84 8.51
CA VAL A 133 13.31 -3.56 8.33
C VAL A 133 14.11 -3.41 9.61
N GLU A 134 14.39 -4.52 10.27
CA GLU A 134 15.28 -4.56 11.43
C GLU A 134 16.73 -4.37 10.98
N LEU A 135 17.38 -3.34 11.52
CA LEU A 135 18.79 -3.05 11.31
C LEU A 135 19.44 -2.82 12.66
N SER A 136 20.18 -3.83 13.12
CA SER A 136 20.81 -3.87 14.44
C SER A 136 19.76 -3.75 15.56
N ASP A 137 19.68 -2.59 16.23
CA ASP A 137 18.79 -2.29 17.35
C ASP A 137 17.61 -1.38 16.95
N GLU A 138 17.47 -1.05 15.67
CA GLU A 138 16.43 -0.14 15.16
C GLU A 138 15.54 -0.81 14.10
N PHE A 139 14.24 -0.52 14.16
CA PHE A 139 13.32 -0.78 13.05
C PHE A 139 13.23 0.45 12.16
N ARG A 140 13.50 0.27 10.87
CA ARG A 140 13.44 1.34 9.88
C ARG A 140 12.32 1.10 8.90
N LEU A 141 11.57 2.15 8.59
CA LEU A 141 10.51 2.07 7.60
C LEU A 141 11.11 2.04 6.19
N ALA A 142 10.60 1.18 5.33
CA ALA A 142 11.03 1.14 3.94
C ALA A 142 9.86 0.96 2.96
N ILE A 143 9.98 1.56 1.79
CA ILE A 143 9.03 1.46 0.69
C ILE A 143 9.60 0.69 -0.51
N THR A 144 8.79 -0.19 -1.11
CA THR A 144 9.14 -0.91 -2.35
C THR A 144 7.98 -0.86 -3.34
N VAL A 145 8.26 -0.53 -4.59
CA VAL A 145 7.31 -0.74 -5.69
C VAL A 145 7.39 -2.20 -6.14
N ALA A 146 6.50 -3.04 -5.63
CA ALA A 146 6.52 -4.49 -5.90
C ALA A 146 5.95 -4.84 -7.28
N LYS A 147 4.92 -4.10 -7.69
CA LYS A 147 4.22 -4.26 -8.96
C LYS A 147 3.88 -2.90 -9.54
N MET A 148 4.09 -2.74 -10.84
CA MET A 148 3.57 -1.62 -11.63
C MET A 148 3.22 -2.18 -13.01
N ARG A 149 1.94 -2.12 -13.41
CA ARG A 149 1.54 -2.50 -14.77
C ARG A 149 1.96 -1.40 -15.76
N ALA A 150 2.25 -1.81 -16.99
CA ALA A 150 2.65 -0.97 -18.12
C ALA A 150 4.02 -0.26 -18.03
N ASN A 151 4.67 -0.21 -16.86
CA ASN A 151 5.97 0.47 -16.69
C ASN A 151 7.05 -0.43 -16.10
N ALA A 152 8.25 -0.37 -16.67
CA ALA A 152 9.42 -1.05 -16.14
C ALA A 152 9.78 -0.46 -14.76
N THR A 153 9.84 -1.32 -13.74
CA THR A 153 10.13 -0.91 -12.37
C THR A 153 11.31 -1.71 -11.83
N LYS A 154 12.31 -1.01 -11.29
CA LYS A 154 13.32 -1.66 -10.45
C LYS A 154 12.70 -1.89 -9.08
N ARG A 155 12.56 -3.15 -8.67
CA ARG A 155 12.06 -3.55 -7.34
C ARG A 155 13.11 -3.27 -6.28
N VAL A 156 13.25 -1.99 -5.95
CA VAL A 156 14.25 -1.46 -5.03
C VAL A 156 13.55 -1.00 -3.78
N THR A 157 13.97 -1.53 -2.64
CA THR A 157 13.60 -1.06 -1.32
C THR A 157 14.33 0.25 -1.03
N ARG A 158 13.59 1.26 -0.57
CA ARG A 158 14.13 2.56 -0.16
C ARG A 158 13.72 2.84 1.26
N GLU A 159 14.65 3.31 2.06
CA GLU A 159 14.38 3.76 3.43
C GLU A 159 13.50 5.01 3.40
N CYS A 160 12.58 5.08 4.34
CA CYS A 160 11.65 6.18 4.55
C CYS A 160 11.72 6.64 5.99
N GLU A 161 11.40 7.91 6.19
CA GLU A 161 11.19 8.51 7.50
C GLU A 161 9.89 9.33 7.45
N VAL A 162 9.24 9.44 8.61
CA VAL A 162 8.10 10.33 8.81
C VAL A 162 8.58 11.41 9.77
N VAL A 163 8.56 12.65 9.31
CA VAL A 163 9.08 13.81 10.05
C VAL A 163 7.91 14.70 10.45
N ASP A 164 7.89 15.08 11.72
CA ASP A 164 6.87 15.99 12.26
C ASP A 164 6.86 17.31 11.48
N GLY A 165 5.67 17.71 11.03
CA GLY A 165 5.49 18.90 10.21
C GLY A 165 5.94 18.79 8.74
N GLU A 166 6.60 17.71 8.32
CA GLU A 166 7.10 17.54 6.94
C GLU A 166 6.52 16.31 6.21
N GLY A 167 5.99 15.34 6.94
CA GLY A 167 5.40 14.14 6.37
C GLY A 167 6.41 13.06 6.04
N MET A 168 6.04 12.18 5.09
CA MET A 168 6.89 11.05 4.70
C MET A 168 7.94 11.48 3.67
N ARG A 169 9.21 11.21 3.95
CA ARG A 169 10.34 11.41 3.03
C ARG A 169 10.97 10.08 2.63
N VAL A 170 11.15 9.87 1.34
CA VAL A 170 11.90 8.71 0.80
C VAL A 170 13.37 9.10 0.67
N LEU A 171 14.24 8.39 1.39
CA LEU A 171 15.66 8.71 1.42
C LEU A 171 16.36 8.35 0.11
N PRO A 172 17.40 9.12 -0.28
CA PRO A 172 18.20 8.80 -1.45
C PRO A 172 18.91 7.47 -1.23
N ARG A 173 18.76 6.55 -2.20
CA ARG A 173 19.49 5.28 -2.18
C ARG A 173 20.89 5.50 -2.75
N GLN A 174 21.91 5.15 -1.98
CA GLN A 174 23.25 4.93 -2.51
C GLN A 174 23.28 3.61 -3.28
N ILE A 175 23.69 3.65 -4.55
CA ILE A 175 23.77 2.46 -5.40
C ILE A 175 25.07 1.74 -5.05
N PRO A 176 25.03 0.49 -4.54
CA PRO A 176 26.26 -0.26 -4.34
C PRO A 176 26.96 -0.46 -5.69
N PRO A 177 28.30 -0.40 -5.76
CA PRO A 177 29.02 -0.69 -7.00
C PRO A 177 28.66 -2.10 -7.47
N ALA A 178 28.10 -2.17 -8.69
CA ALA A 178 27.71 -3.36 -9.45
C ALA A 178 27.35 -4.62 -8.62
N ALA A 179 26.06 -4.80 -8.34
CA ALA A 179 25.56 -6.10 -7.88
C ALA A 179 25.87 -7.19 -8.93
N LEU A 180 26.42 -8.32 -8.49
CA LEU A 180 26.71 -9.46 -9.36
C LEU A 180 25.40 -10.11 -9.87
N PRO A 181 25.42 -10.82 -11.02
CA PRO A 181 24.25 -11.58 -11.47
C PRO A 181 23.87 -12.67 -10.45
N PHE A 182 22.60 -13.10 -10.47
CA PHE A 182 22.10 -14.15 -9.56
C PHE A 182 22.90 -15.46 -9.64
N SER A 183 23.50 -15.77 -10.79
CA SER A 183 24.40 -16.93 -10.96
C SER A 183 25.63 -16.89 -10.05
N ALA A 184 25.98 -15.73 -9.49
CA ALA A 184 27.09 -15.56 -8.56
C ALA A 184 26.69 -15.72 -7.07
N TYR A 185 25.45 -16.11 -6.76
CA TYR A 185 24.98 -16.28 -5.39
C TYR A 185 24.33 -17.65 -5.16
N TYR A 186 24.56 -18.24 -3.98
CA TYR A 186 23.83 -19.41 -3.45
C TYR A 186 22.83 -18.96 -2.37
N GLY A 187 21.89 -19.82 -1.98
CA GLY A 187 20.96 -19.50 -0.89
C GLY A 187 19.93 -18.41 -1.21
N LEU A 188 19.71 -18.10 -2.49
CA LEU A 188 18.73 -17.09 -2.93
C LEU A 188 17.31 -17.43 -2.48
N VAL A 189 16.93 -18.71 -2.52
CA VAL A 189 15.60 -19.20 -2.09
C VAL A 189 15.48 -19.20 -0.56
N SER A 190 16.56 -19.54 0.15
CA SER A 190 16.61 -19.53 1.63
C SER A 190 16.77 -18.12 2.23
N ARG A 191 16.71 -17.07 1.39
CA ARG A 191 16.79 -15.66 1.78
C ARG A 191 18.09 -15.28 2.52
N SER A 192 19.13 -16.08 2.34
CA SER A 192 20.48 -15.86 2.89
C SER A 192 21.49 -15.93 1.75
N PRO A 193 21.55 -14.90 0.88
CA PRO A 193 22.40 -14.93 -0.31
C PRO A 193 23.88 -14.89 0.08
N GLU A 194 24.59 -15.98 -0.22
CA GLU A 194 26.04 -16.06 -0.05
C GLU A 194 26.74 -15.97 -1.41
N ARG A 195 27.86 -15.25 -1.46
CA ARG A 195 28.60 -15.03 -2.71
C ARG A 195 29.35 -16.29 -3.11
N HIS A 196 29.27 -16.66 -4.39
CA HIS A 196 30.15 -17.64 -5.01
C HIS A 196 31.59 -17.09 -5.00
N ALA A 197 32.41 -17.52 -4.05
CA ALA A 197 33.85 -17.29 -4.13
C ALA A 197 34.37 -18.12 -5.31
N SER A 198 34.80 -17.47 -6.39
CA SER A 198 35.51 -18.18 -7.46
C SER A 198 36.83 -18.68 -6.87
N ARG A 199 36.90 -19.97 -6.54
CA ARG A 199 38.18 -20.64 -6.33
C ARG A 199 38.93 -20.58 -7.66
N ALA A 200 40.04 -19.85 -7.70
CA ALA A 200 40.94 -19.93 -8.85
C ALA A 200 41.36 -21.40 -9.03
N PRO A 201 41.41 -21.93 -10.26
CA PRO A 201 41.87 -23.29 -10.48
C PRO A 201 43.31 -23.40 -9.95
N VAL A 202 43.52 -24.33 -9.04
CA VAL A 202 44.87 -24.73 -8.62
C VAL A 202 45.53 -25.30 -9.87
N GLN A 203 46.56 -24.62 -10.36
CA GLN A 203 47.42 -25.18 -11.41
C GLN A 203 48.23 -26.31 -10.77
N GLU A 204 48.00 -27.54 -11.21
CA GLU A 204 48.92 -28.68 -11.04
C GLU A 204 50.09 -28.58 -12.03
#